data_AF-A0A7W0TZF8-F1
#
_entry.id   AF-A0A7W0TZF8-F1
#
_cell.length_a   1.000
_cell.length_b   1.000
_cell.length_c   1.000
_cell.angle_alpha   90.00
_cell.angle_beta   90.00
_cell.angle_gamma   90.00
#
_symmetry.space_group_name_H-M   'P 1'
#
loop_
_entity.id
_entity.type
_entity.pdbx_description
1 polymer ?
#
loop_
_entity_poly.entity_id
_entity_poly.type
_entity_poly.pdbx_seq_one_letter_code
_entity_poly.pdbx_strand_id
1 'polypeptide(L)' 'LRETPSLDGALIVGQPQGSLLVVTGPVVEGSSLLWYPVQSAVDPALTGFIAADLVGTEP' A
#
# COMPACT_ATOMS: atom_id res chain seq x y z
N LEU A 1 0.38 3.17 4.27
CA LEU A 1 1.47 3.11 3.28
C LEU A 1 2.77 2.90 4.01
N ARG A 2 3.61 1.99 3.53
CA ARG A 2 4.96 1.75 4.04
C ARG A 2 6.01 2.11 3.01
N GLU A 3 7.20 2.49 3.48
CA GLU A 3 8.33 2.85 2.62
C GLU A 3 8.86 1.66 1.82
N THR A 4 8.79 0.46 2.40
CA THR A 4 9.23 -0.79 1.77
C THR A 4 8.11 -1.83 1.82
N PRO A 5 8.10 -2.82 0.90
CA PRO A 5 7.17 -3.95 0.91
C PRO A 5 7.53 -4.94 2.04
N SER A 6 7.43 -4.51 3.29
CA SER A 6 7.79 -5.29 4.47
C SER A 6 7.00 -4.82 5.69
N LEU A 7 6.66 -5.74 6.59
CA LEU A 7 6.04 -5.42 7.88
C LEU A 7 6.99 -4.69 8.84
N ASP A 8 8.29 -4.75 8.58
CA ASP A 8 9.34 -4.01 9.30
C ASP A 8 9.62 -2.63 8.67
N GLY A 9 9.11 -2.38 7.46
CA GLY A 9 9.27 -1.10 6.77
C GLY A 9 8.57 0.04 7.50
N ALA A 10 9.16 1.23 7.56
CA ALA A 10 8.55 2.35 8.28
C ALA A 10 7.17 2.69 7.71
N LEU A 11 6.23 3.00 8.59
CA LEU A 11 4.89 3.46 8.21
C LEU A 11 5.01 4.93 7.80
N ILE A 12 4.79 5.22 6.52
CA ILE A 12 4.73 6.59 6.01
C ILE A 12 3.48 7.28 6.56
N VAL A 13 2.33 6.62 6.40
CA VAL A 13 1.02 7.16 6.78
C VAL A 13 0.00 6.04 6.93
N GLY A 14 -0.85 6.12 7.96
CA GLY A 14 -2.04 5.28 8.07
C GLY A 14 -3.09 5.76 7.07
N GLN A 15 -3.61 4.87 6.22
CA GLN A 15 -4.69 5.21 5.30
C GLN A 15 -6.02 4.92 5.98
N PRO A 16 -6.92 5.91 6.15
CA PRO A 16 -8.24 5.64 6.69
C PRO A 16 -9.03 4.72 5.75
N GLN A 17 -9.98 3.96 6.31
CA GLN A 17 -10.89 3.13 5.52
C GLN A 17 -11.63 3.99 4.47
N GLY A 18 -11.83 3.45 3.27
CA GLY A 18 -12.43 4.18 2.15
C GLY A 18 -11.46 5.08 1.37
N SER A 19 -10.17 5.09 1.71
CA SER A 19 -9.15 5.80 0.92
C SER A 19 -8.96 5.15 -0.44
N LEU A 20 -9.01 5.94 -1.50
CA LEU A 20 -8.73 5.46 -2.85
C LEU A 20 -7.22 5.54 -3.13
N LEU A 21 -6.65 4.39 -3.47
CA LEU A 21 -5.24 4.23 -3.82
C LEU A 21 -5.14 3.71 -5.25
N VAL A 22 -4.20 4.24 -6.02
CA VAL A 22 -3.91 3.82 -7.39
C VAL A 22 -2.69 2.91 -7.37
N VAL A 23 -2.81 1.71 -7.94
CA VAL A 23 -1.67 0.80 -8.12
C VAL A 23 -0.77 1.34 -9.23
N THR A 24 0.49 1.59 -8.92
CA THR A 24 1.44 2.26 -9.84
C THR A 24 2.42 1.30 -10.51
N GLY A 25 2.40 0.02 -10.14
CA GLY A 25 3.36 -0.97 -10.65
C GLY A 25 2.97 -2.42 -10.33
N PRO A 26 3.83 -3.38 -10.71
CA PRO A 26 3.59 -4.79 -10.43
C PRO A 26 3.63 -5.07 -8.93
N VAL A 27 2.91 -6.11 -8.51
CA VAL A 27 2.96 -6.62 -7.14
C VAL A 27 4.37 -7.10 -6.81
N VAL A 28 4.82 -6.86 -5.58
CA VAL A 28 6.14 -7.25 -5.08
C VAL A 28 5.95 -8.14 -3.86
N GLU A 29 6.72 -9.22 -3.77
CA GLU A 29 6.72 -10.10 -2.61
C GLU A 29 7.71 -9.56 -1.55
N GLY A 30 7.29 -9.53 -0.28
CA GLY A 30 8.15 -9.12 0.81
C GLY A 30 7.56 -9.45 2.19
N SER A 31 8.42 -9.91 3.10
CA SER A 31 8.03 -10.45 4.41
C SER A 31 6.91 -11.50 4.33
N SER A 32 7.00 -12.39 3.33
CA SER A 32 6.01 -13.45 3.05
C SER A 32 4.60 -12.95 2.72
N LEU A 33 4.45 -11.67 2.37
CA LEU A 33 3.21 -11.05 1.91
C LEU A 33 3.40 -10.47 0.51
N LEU A 34 2.29 -10.34 -0.21
CA LEU A 34 2.25 -9.59 -1.46
C LEU A 34 1.97 -8.12 -1.16
N TRP A 35 2.69 -7.23 -1.85
CA TRP A 35 2.60 -5.79 -1.67
C TRP A 35 2.31 -5.09 -2.98
N TYR A 36 1.32 -4.21 -2.97
CA TYR A 36 1.02 -3.34 -4.10
C TYR A 36 1.77 -2.01 -3.93
N PRO A 37 2.62 -1.62 -4.90
CA PRO A 37 3.07 -0.24 -5.00
C PRO A 37 1.87 0.62 -5.35
N VAL A 38 1.60 1.60 -4.50
CA VAL A 38 0.42 2.45 -4.59
C VAL A 38 0.77 3.91 -4.40
N GLN A 39 -0.08 4.75 -4.96
CA GLN A 39 -0.07 6.19 -4.78
C GLN A 39 -1.47 6.65 -4.37
N SER A 40 -1.56 7.63 -3.48
CA SER A 40 -2.86 8.22 -3.13
C SER A 40 -3.46 8.93 -4.35
N ALA A 41 -4.76 8.67 -4.59
CA ALA A 41 -5.50 9.34 -5.65
C ALA A 41 -5.74 10.83 -5.34
N VAL A 42 -5.71 11.20 -4.06
CA VAL A 42 -5.97 12.57 -3.58
C VAL A 42 -4.68 13.37 -3.46
N ASP A 43 -3.58 12.74 -3.06
CA ASP A 43 -2.27 13.38 -2.93
C ASP A 43 -1.18 12.53 -3.61
N PRO A 44 -0.72 12.90 -4.81
CA PRO A 44 0.22 12.07 -5.58
C PRO A 44 1.62 12.01 -4.96
N ALA A 45 1.95 12.88 -4.00
CA ALA A 45 3.22 12.81 -3.28
C ALA A 45 3.25 11.63 -2.27
N LEU A 46 2.09 11.19 -1.80
CA LEU A 46 1.96 10.00 -0.97
C LEU A 46 2.02 8.73 -1.82
N THR A 47 3.25 8.22 -1.97
CA THR A 47 3.54 6.92 -2.56
C THR A 47 4.03 5.94 -1.50
N GLY A 48 3.84 4.65 -1.74
CA GLY A 48 4.39 3.60 -0.88
C GLY A 48 3.82 2.24 -1.20
N PHE A 49 3.93 1.34 -0.25
CA PHE A 49 3.44 -0.04 -0.39
C PHE A 49 2.29 -0.31 0.58
N ILE A 50 1.33 -1.11 0.12
CA ILE A 50 0.25 -1.67 0.95
C ILE A 50 0.23 -3.19 0.77
N ALA A 51 0.12 -3.92 1.87
CA ALA A 51 0.00 -5.37 1.81
C ALA A 51 -1.36 -5.75 1.19
N ALA A 52 -1.36 -6.69 0.26
CA ALA A 52 -2.55 -7.17 -0.44
C ALA A 52 -3.63 -7.66 0.53
N ASP A 53 -3.21 -8.30 1.63
CA ASP A 53 -4.09 -8.79 2.69
C ASP A 53 -4.85 -7.67 3.44
N LEU A 54 -4.30 -6.45 3.45
CA LEU A 54 -4.92 -5.27 4.06
C LEU A 54 -5.84 -4.51 3.09
N VAL A 55 -5.85 -4.88 1.82
CA VAL A 55 -6.80 -4.33 0.85
C VAL A 55 -8.09 -5.12 0.99
N GLY A 56 -9.04 -4.55 1.73
CA GLY A 56 -10.38 -5.13 1.85
C GLY A 56 -11.08 -5.10 0.48
N THR A 57 -11.33 -6.26 -0.11
CA THR A 57 -12.37 -6.39 -1.15
C THR A 57 -13.71 -6.37 -0.43
N GLU A 58 -14.39 -5.22 -0.44
CA GLU A 58 -15.80 -5.20 -0.04
C GLU A 58 -16.58 -6.14 -1.00
N PRO A 59 -17.39 -7.09 -0.48
CA PRO A 59 -18.23 -7.96 -1.30
C PRO A 59 -19.41 -7.22 -1.94
#